data_AF-A0A0D8HK01-F1
#
_entry.id   AF-A0A0D8HK01-F1
#
_cell.length_a   1.000
_cell.length_b   1.000
_cell.length_c   1.000
_cell.angle_alpha   90.00
_cell.angle_beta   90.00
_cell.angle_gamma   90.00
#
_symmetry.space_group_name_H-M   'P 1'
#
loop_
_entity.id
_entity.type
_entity.pdbx_description
1 polymer ?
#
loop_
_entity_poly.entity_id
_entity_poly.type
_entity_poly.pdbx_seq_one_letter_code
_entity_poly.pdbx_strand_id
1 'polypeptide(L)' 'MTIRGVIDDRILAKYRELLDAEDTAFYEVEHAYEDGDGNHFQKDLANWREAMAAKLSFLDSCGLGLRSS' A
#
# COMPACT_ATOMS: atom_id res chain seq x y z
N MET A 1 -4.98 -3.72 26.73
CA MET A 1 -4.29 -2.44 27.04
C MET A 1 -4.48 -1.53 25.85
N THR A 2 -4.87 -0.28 26.11
CA THR A 2 -5.46 0.70 25.20
C THR A 2 -4.46 1.18 24.14
N ILE A 3 -4.68 0.86 22.86
CA ILE A 3 -3.86 1.32 21.71
C ILE A 3 -4.16 2.79 21.33
N ARG A 4 -4.40 3.65 22.32
CA ARG A 4 -4.98 5.00 22.12
C ARG A 4 -4.06 6.14 22.52
N GLY A 5 -2.78 5.88 22.79
CA GLY A 5 -1.87 6.85 23.40
C GLY A 5 -0.65 7.26 22.60
N VAL A 6 -0.04 6.36 21.80
CA VAL A 6 1.19 6.66 21.08
C VAL A 6 1.16 5.87 19.77
N ILE A 7 0.55 6.44 18.73
CA ILE A 7 0.98 6.06 17.39
C ILE A 7 2.38 6.66 17.29
N ASP A 8 3.38 5.80 17.30
CA ASP A 8 4.78 6.21 17.18
C ASP A 8 4.96 7.02 15.89
N ASP A 9 5.56 8.21 15.98
CA ASP A 9 5.77 9.10 14.82
C ASP A 9 6.49 8.39 13.68
N ARG A 10 7.32 7.37 13.99
CA ARG A 10 8.00 6.53 13.01
C ARG A 10 7.05 5.59 12.28
N ILE A 11 6.03 5.06 12.95
CA ILE A 11 4.96 4.27 12.31
C ILE A 11 4.13 5.16 11.41
N LEU A 12 3.82 6.37 11.87
CA LEU A 12 3.04 7.36 11.11
C LEU A 12 3.82 7.83 9.86
N ALA A 13 5.12 8.08 10.00
CA ALA A 13 6.00 8.39 8.87
C ALA A 13 6.08 7.22 7.88
N LYS A 14 6.24 5.98 8.38
CA LYS A 14 6.33 4.82 7.49
C LYS A 14 5.02 4.52 6.76
N TYR A 15 3.89 4.76 7.43
CA TYR A 15 2.58 4.65 6.81
C TYR A 15 2.36 5.71 5.72
N ARG A 16 2.81 6.96 5.94
CA ARG A 16 2.77 8.01 4.91
C ARG A 16 3.63 7.67 3.71
N GLU A 17 4.86 7.20 3.91
CA GLU A 17 5.72 6.73 2.81
C GLU A 17 5.06 5.63 1.98
N LEU A 18 4.34 4.71 2.63
CA LEU A 18 3.60 3.66 1.95
C LEU A 18 2.40 4.20 1.17
N LEU A 19 1.71 5.22 1.68
CA LEU A 19 0.61 5.89 0.98
C LEU A 19 1.10 6.68 -0.24
N ASP A 20 2.19 7.42 -0.12
CA ASP A 20 2.76 8.19 -1.24
C ASP A 20 3.25 7.25 -2.36
N ALA A 21 3.82 6.10 -1.98
CA ALA A 21 4.21 5.05 -2.92
C ALA A 21 2.98 4.39 -3.59
N GLU A 22 1.90 4.20 -2.85
CA GLU A 22 0.63 3.69 -3.37
C GLU A 22 0.01 4.64 -4.39
N ASP A 23 -0.09 5.93 -4.07
CA ASP A 23 -0.64 6.95 -4.97
C ASP A 23 0.19 7.04 -6.26
N THR A 24 1.52 7.04 -6.15
CA THR A 24 2.41 7.07 -7.33
C THR A 24 2.18 5.86 -8.22
N ALA A 25 2.14 4.65 -7.65
CA ALA A 25 1.88 3.43 -8.40
C ALA A 25 0.47 3.43 -9.03
N PHE A 26 -0.52 4.01 -8.35
CA PHE A 26 -1.88 4.11 -8.87
C PHE A 26 -1.98 5.06 -10.08
N TYR A 27 -1.31 6.21 -10.03
CA TYR A 27 -1.23 7.14 -11.16
C TYR A 27 -0.57 6.53 -12.40
N GLU A 28 0.50 5.76 -12.21
CA GLU A 28 1.20 5.08 -13.31
C GLU A 28 0.29 4.01 -13.98
N VAL A 29 -0.45 3.24 -13.17
CA VAL A 29 -1.45 2.27 -13.66
C VAL A 29 -2.58 2.97 -14.45
N GLU A 30 -3.08 4.10 -13.95
CA GLU A 30 -4.17 4.85 -14.59
C GLU A 30 -3.76 5.39 -15.97
N HIS A 31 -2.55 5.94 -16.08
CA HIS A 31 -2.00 6.42 -17.36
C HIS A 31 -1.74 5.28 -18.35
N ALA A 32 -1.21 4.14 -17.89
CA ALA A 32 -0.99 2.98 -18.74
C ALA A 32 -2.29 2.42 -19.35
N TYR A 33 -3.39 2.52 -18.60
CA TYR A 33 -4.72 2.14 -19.06
C TYR A 33 -5.28 3.12 -20.10
N GLU A 34 -5.07 4.44 -19.93
CA GLU A 34 -5.48 5.47 -20.90
C GLU A 34 -4.69 5.42 -22.22
N ASP A 35 -3.40 5.06 -22.19
CA ASP A 35 -2.54 4.95 -23.39
C ASP A 35 -2.73 3.63 -24.18
N GLY A 36 -3.53 2.69 -23.67
CA GLY A 36 -3.86 1.43 -24.34
C GLY A 36 -2.75 0.37 -24.35
N ASP A 37 -1.72 0.52 -23.51
CA ASP A 37 -0.63 -0.46 -23.37
C ASP A 37 -0.96 -1.53 -22.33
N GLY A 38 -1.66 -2.57 -22.78
CA GLY A 38 -2.06 -3.70 -21.93
C GLY A 38 -0.90 -4.44 -21.25
N ASN A 39 0.32 -4.39 -21.81
CA ASN A 39 1.49 -5.01 -21.16
C ASN A 39 2.03 -4.15 -20.03
N HIS A 40 2.01 -2.82 -20.19
CA HIS A 40 2.39 -1.89 -19.13
C HIS A 40 1.40 -1.95 -17.97
N PHE A 41 0.10 -1.96 -18.27
CA PHE A 41 -0.96 -2.14 -17.26
C PHE A 41 -0.78 -3.42 -16.41
N GLN A 42 -0.47 -4.56 -17.02
CA GLN A 42 -0.27 -5.81 -16.28
C GLN A 42 0.97 -5.76 -15.38
N LYS A 43 2.03 -5.09 -15.83
CA LYS A 43 3.26 -4.90 -15.05
C LYS A 43 3.01 -3.99 -13.84
N ASP A 44 2.30 -2.89 -14.04
CA ASP A 44 2.03 -1.93 -12.96
C ASP A 44 0.99 -2.48 -11.98
N LEU A 45 0.01 -3.26 -12.46
CA LEU A 45 -0.90 -4.02 -11.62
C LEU A 45 -0.16 -5.04 -10.73
N ALA A 46 0.89 -5.69 -11.25
CA ALA A 46 1.72 -6.59 -10.45
C ALA A 46 2.48 -5.83 -9.36
N ASN A 47 3.08 -4.69 -9.69
CA ASN A 47 3.78 -3.82 -8.73
C ASN A 47 2.83 -3.33 -7.63
N TRP A 48 1.62 -2.89 -7.99
CA TRP A 48 0.61 -2.45 -7.03
C TRP A 48 0.17 -3.58 -6.08
N ARG A 49 0.00 -4.80 -6.60
CA ARG A 49 -0.33 -5.98 -5.78
C ARG A 49 0.78 -6.32 -4.79
N GLU A 50 2.04 -6.21 -5.18
CA GLU A 50 3.18 -6.44 -4.29
C GLU A 50 3.25 -5.37 -3.20
N ALA A 51 3.05 -4.10 -3.54
CA ALA A 51 2.99 -3.00 -2.58
C ALA A 51 1.85 -3.20 -1.55
N MET A 52 0.67 -3.62 -2.02
CA MET A 52 -0.46 -3.95 -1.15
C MET A 52 -0.18 -5.14 -0.23
N ALA A 53 0.47 -6.20 -0.75
CA ALA A 53 0.85 -7.35 0.06
C ALA A 53 1.87 -6.96 1.15
N ALA A 54 2.84 -6.10 0.83
CA ALA A 54 3.79 -5.56 1.79
C ALA A 54 3.10 -4.70 2.86
N LYS A 55 2.14 -3.86 2.47
CA LYS A 55 1.32 -3.05 3.38
C LYS A 55 0.49 -3.92 4.32
N LEU A 56 -0.16 -4.96 3.80
CA LEU A 56 -0.94 -5.91 4.61
C LEU A 56 -0.07 -6.68 5.59
N SER A 57 1.10 -7.17 5.14
CA SER A 57 2.06 -7.86 6.00
C SER A 57 2.60 -6.96 7.11
N PHE A 58 2.89 -5.70 6.78
CA PHE A 58 3.29 -4.69 7.77
C PHE A 58 2.18 -4.45 8.81
N LEU A 59 0.94 -4.24 8.36
CA LEU A 59 -0.19 -4.03 9.26
C LEU A 59 -0.45 -5.24 10.17
N ASP A 60 -0.32 -6.46 9.64
CA ASP A 60 -0.42 -7.69 10.44
C ASP A 60 0.71 -7.80 11.48
N SER A 61 1.94 -7.47 11.10
CA SER A 61 3.09 -7.43 12.01
C SER A 61 2.94 -6.39 13.13
N CYS A 62 2.21 -5.29 12.88
CA CYS A 62 1.85 -4.29 13.87
C CYS A 62 0.65 -4.69 14.74
N GLY A 63 0.05 -5.87 14.52
CA GLY A 63 -1.15 -6.32 15.22
C GLY A 63 -2.43 -5.57 14.81
N LEU A 64 -2.38 -4.85 13.70
CA LEU A 64 -3.49 -4.08 13.10
C LEU A 64 -4.11 -4.80 11.89
N GLY A 65 -3.71 -6.05 11.65
CA GLY A 65 -4.23 -6.89 10.57
C GLY A 65 -5.74 -7.12 10.70
N LEU A 66 -6.40 -7.27 9.54
CA LEU A 66 -7.81 -7.65 9.44
C LEU A 66 -8.01 -9.01 10.12
N ARG A 67 -8.47 -9.02 11.37
CA ARG A 67 -8.98 -10.22 12.03
C ARG A 67 -10.24 -10.64 11.28
N SER A 68 -10.12 -11.58 10.35
CA SER A 68 -11.26 -12.38 9.91
C SER A 68 -11.75 -13.17 11.12
N SER A 69 -12.88 -12.73 11.71
CA SER A 69 -13.61 -13.46 12.73
C SER A 69 -14.54 -14.49 12.11
#